data_AF-A0A7C6DN59-F1
#
_entry.id   AF-A0A7C6DN59-F1
#
_cell.length_a   1.000
_cell.length_b   1.000
_cell.length_c   1.000
_cell.angle_alpha   90.00
_cell.angle_beta   90.00
_cell.angle_gamma   90.00
#
_symmetry.space_group_name_H-M   'P 1'
#
loop_
_entity.id
_entity.type
_entity.pdbx_description
1 polymer ?
#
loop_
_entity_poly.entity_id
_entity_poly.type
_entity_poly.pdbx_seq_one_letter_code
_entity_poly.pdbx_strand_id
1 'polypeptide(L)'
;MPEPLDPSLLEQIKSMLRRDLKLGPDLHIADDMPLFQNSQLDLDSLDILLLVTNIEKQFGVRISNEAVGQAVFRDVATLTRYVQQQRGGQSPGPGVTEIHLDNWLDKLPHREPFRFVSRVIDVKPGRSAAGEWHVRGDEAFFAGHFPGRPIVPGVLIAEAMAQISGLAGPADSQPQGKLAQVDIRFEQAVVPPARIELRSTLTRVMGALQMYEVAATVGGTVVARGRLILKRGE
;
A
#
# COMPACT_ATOMS: atom_id res chain seq x y z
N MET A 1 35.65 -9.79 13.52
CA MET A 1 35.75 -9.26 12.14
C MET A 1 34.40 -8.70 11.77
N PRO A 2 34.30 -7.53 11.12
CA PRO A 2 33.01 -7.04 10.65
C PRO A 2 32.40 -8.07 9.69
N GLU A 3 31.09 -8.25 9.77
CA GLU A 3 30.35 -9.13 8.87
C GLU A 3 30.57 -8.67 7.42
N PRO A 4 30.80 -9.61 6.47
CA PRO A 4 30.94 -9.27 5.06
C PRO A 4 29.64 -8.63 4.54
N LEU A 5 29.78 -7.60 3.69
CA LEU A 5 28.65 -6.87 3.12
C LEU A 5 27.90 -7.76 2.12
N ASP A 6 26.58 -7.76 2.19
CA ASP A 6 25.71 -8.37 1.17
C ASP A 6 25.85 -7.63 -0.17
N PRO A 7 26.40 -8.25 -1.23
CA PRO A 7 26.60 -7.60 -2.54
C PRO A 7 25.30 -7.19 -3.23
N SER A 8 24.21 -7.93 -3.01
CA SER A 8 22.90 -7.58 -3.57
C SER A 8 22.33 -6.33 -2.90
N LEU A 9 22.47 -6.24 -1.57
CA LEU A 9 22.02 -5.09 -0.81
C LEU A 9 22.82 -3.82 -1.17
N LEU A 10 24.13 -3.97 -1.35
CA LEU A 10 25.03 -2.91 -1.76
C LEU A 10 24.59 -2.29 -3.11
N GLU A 11 24.29 -3.11 -4.11
CA GLU A 11 23.82 -2.64 -5.42
C GLU A 11 22.41 -2.01 -5.35
N GLN A 12 21.53 -2.52 -4.49
CA GLN A 12 20.21 -1.91 -4.25
C GLN A 12 20.34 -0.48 -3.66
N ILE A 13 21.27 -0.28 -2.73
CA ILE A 13 21.54 1.03 -2.13
C ILE A 13 22.13 1.98 -3.17
N LYS A 14 23.11 1.55 -3.98
CA LYS A 14 23.68 2.37 -5.05
C LYS A 14 22.64 2.78 -6.10
N SER A 15 21.77 1.84 -6.50
CA SER A 15 20.69 2.14 -7.45
C SER A 15 19.67 3.13 -6.88
N MET A 16 19.38 3.06 -5.58
CA MET A 16 18.50 4.02 -4.90
C MET A 16 19.13 5.41 -4.87
N LEU A 17 20.40 5.52 -4.46
CA LEU A 17 21.14 6.79 -4.46
C LEU A 17 21.12 7.45 -5.86
N ARG A 18 21.38 6.67 -6.93
CA ARG A 18 21.33 7.18 -8.31
C ARG A 18 19.97 7.72 -8.69
N ARG A 19 18.90 6.98 -8.37
CA ARG A 19 17.52 7.36 -8.70
C ARG A 19 17.08 8.61 -7.93
N ASP A 20 17.31 8.62 -6.63
CA ASP A 20 16.72 9.60 -5.72
C ASP A 20 17.45 10.94 -5.83
N LEU A 21 18.77 10.91 -6.03
CA LEU A 21 19.62 12.09 -6.23
C LEU A 21 19.78 12.47 -7.72
N LYS A 22 19.09 11.77 -8.63
CA LYS A 22 19.15 11.99 -10.10
C LYS A 22 20.58 12.02 -10.65
N LEU A 23 21.42 11.12 -10.18
CA LEU A 23 22.83 11.05 -10.57
C LEU A 23 22.96 10.55 -12.01
N GLY A 24 23.88 11.14 -12.77
CA GLY A 24 24.16 10.72 -14.14
C GLY A 24 24.65 9.26 -14.23
N PRO A 25 24.42 8.57 -15.35
CA PRO A 25 24.78 7.16 -15.52
C PRO A 25 26.28 6.89 -15.37
N ASP A 26 27.11 7.90 -15.66
CA ASP A 26 28.57 7.83 -15.65
C ASP A 26 29.20 8.06 -14.27
N LEU A 27 28.41 8.46 -13.26
CA LEU A 27 28.94 8.69 -11.91
C LEU A 27 29.17 7.35 -11.20
N HIS A 28 30.44 6.98 -11.01
CA HIS A 28 30.81 5.79 -10.26
C HIS A 28 30.69 6.04 -8.74
N ILE A 29 29.83 5.28 -8.07
CA ILE A 29 29.65 5.35 -6.62
C ILE A 29 30.43 4.19 -5.98
N ALA A 30 31.61 4.50 -5.44
CA ALA A 30 32.42 3.55 -4.70
C ALA A 30 31.81 3.25 -3.31
N ASP A 31 32.13 2.08 -2.74
CA ASP A 31 31.55 1.62 -1.48
C ASP A 31 31.96 2.49 -0.29
N ASP A 32 33.17 3.02 -0.34
CA ASP A 32 33.79 3.91 0.64
C ASP A 32 33.67 5.40 0.27
N MET A 33 32.93 5.72 -0.81
CA MET A 33 32.68 7.12 -1.20
C MET A 33 31.93 7.84 -0.09
N PRO A 34 32.48 8.95 0.45
CA PRO A 34 31.76 9.76 1.42
C PRO A 34 30.45 10.27 0.81
N LEU A 35 29.34 10.19 1.53
CA LEU A 35 28.06 10.73 1.04
C LEU A 35 27.94 12.22 1.34
N PHE A 36 28.48 12.68 2.47
CA PHE A 36 28.46 14.08 2.90
C PHE A 36 29.86 14.69 2.99
N GLN A 37 29.93 16.01 2.84
CA GLN A 37 31.11 16.88 2.99
C GLN A 37 32.35 16.43 2.19
N ASN A 38 32.78 17.26 1.24
CA ASN A 38 33.92 16.98 0.34
C ASN A 38 33.72 15.72 -0.55
N SER A 39 32.47 15.34 -0.80
CA SER A 39 32.10 14.29 -1.75
C SER A 39 31.79 14.87 -3.13
N GLN A 40 31.86 14.05 -4.19
CA GLN A 40 31.38 14.44 -5.53
C GLN A 40 29.85 14.65 -5.59
N LEU A 41 29.12 14.30 -4.53
CA LEU A 41 27.66 14.33 -4.47
C LEU A 41 27.10 15.64 -3.90
N ASP A 42 27.87 16.36 -3.07
CA ASP A 42 27.54 17.66 -2.46
C ASP A 42 26.07 17.82 -2.03
N LEU A 43 25.59 16.89 -1.19
CA LEU A 43 24.19 16.76 -0.81
C LEU A 43 23.71 17.91 0.08
N ASP A 44 22.54 18.48 -0.24
CA ASP A 44 21.88 19.48 0.60
C ASP A 44 20.97 18.85 1.67
N SER A 45 20.48 19.65 2.62
CA SER A 45 19.63 19.17 3.72
C SER A 45 18.32 18.49 3.27
N LEU A 46 17.80 18.80 2.08
CA LEU A 46 16.61 18.16 1.52
C LEU A 46 16.95 16.78 0.96
N ASP A 47 18.10 16.66 0.29
CA ASP A 47 18.64 15.39 -0.18
C ASP A 47 18.91 14.45 1.01
N ILE A 48 19.47 14.97 2.11
CA ILE A 48 19.67 14.16 3.33
C ILE A 48 18.32 13.62 3.84
N LEU A 49 17.30 14.48 3.95
CA LEU A 49 15.99 14.06 4.44
C LEU A 49 15.32 13.05 3.51
N LEU A 50 15.44 13.23 2.20
CA LEU A 50 14.96 12.29 1.19
C LEU A 50 15.64 10.94 1.34
N LEU A 51 16.97 10.92 1.45
CA LEU A 51 17.75 9.69 1.58
C LEU A 51 17.44 8.96 2.88
N VAL A 52 17.42 9.67 4.01
CA VAL A 52 17.02 9.12 5.32
C VAL A 52 15.64 8.47 5.22
N THR A 53 14.66 9.22 4.69
CA THR A 53 13.28 8.74 4.56
C THR A 53 13.20 7.51 3.65
N ASN A 54 13.87 7.51 2.50
CA ASN A 54 13.82 6.41 1.54
C ASN A 54 14.57 5.17 2.02
N ILE A 55 15.64 5.33 2.80
CA ILE A 55 16.37 4.19 3.39
C ILE A 55 15.55 3.50 4.46
N GLU A 56 14.98 4.25 5.40
CA GLU A 56 14.09 3.68 6.43
C GLU A 56 12.94 2.91 5.78
N LYS A 57 12.37 3.52 4.74
CA LYS A 57 11.24 3.05 3.97
C LYS A 57 11.53 1.84 3.08
N GLN A 58 12.65 1.82 2.35
CA GLN A 58 12.99 0.76 1.40
C GLN A 58 13.61 -0.44 2.11
N PHE A 59 14.30 -0.22 3.23
CA PHE A 59 15.07 -1.27 3.91
C PHE A 59 14.51 -1.70 5.26
N GLY A 60 13.48 -1.03 5.78
CA GLY A 60 12.82 -1.38 7.05
C GLY A 60 13.66 -1.07 8.28
N VAL A 61 14.48 -0.01 8.22
CA VAL A 61 15.37 0.43 9.30
C VAL A 61 14.86 1.72 9.94
N ARG A 62 15.39 2.09 11.11
CA ARG A 62 15.02 3.33 11.80
C ARG A 62 16.23 4.07 12.36
N ILE A 63 16.44 5.30 11.92
CA ILE A 63 17.54 6.18 12.31
C ILE A 63 17.06 7.03 13.48
N SER A 64 17.38 6.58 14.69
CA SER A 64 16.77 7.10 15.91
C SER A 64 17.15 8.55 16.26
N ASN A 65 18.30 9.03 15.80
CA ASN A 65 18.79 10.39 16.07
C ASN A 65 19.87 10.82 15.07
N GLU A 66 20.23 12.10 15.14
CA GLU A 66 21.24 12.72 14.26
C GLU A 66 22.62 12.06 14.37
N ALA A 67 23.08 11.69 15.57
CA ALA A 67 24.38 11.04 15.75
C ALA A 67 24.44 9.67 15.06
N VAL A 68 23.35 8.90 15.10
CA VAL A 68 23.20 7.65 14.35
C VAL A 68 23.16 7.94 12.85
N GLY A 69 22.42 8.96 12.42
CA GLY A 69 22.39 9.39 11.01
C GLY A 69 23.77 9.72 10.47
N GLN A 70 24.54 10.56 11.18
CA GLN A 70 25.90 10.93 10.79
C GLN A 70 26.86 9.73 10.71
N ALA A 71 26.69 8.74 11.60
CA ALA A 71 27.48 7.52 11.57
C ALA A 71 27.08 6.60 10.40
N VAL A 72 25.78 6.42 10.16
CA VAL A 72 25.24 5.48 9.16
C VAL A 72 25.49 5.97 7.74
N PHE A 73 25.31 7.27 7.50
CA PHE A 73 25.41 7.89 6.18
C PHE A 73 26.81 8.42 5.88
N ARG A 74 27.84 7.85 6.51
CA ARG A 74 29.23 8.18 6.18
C ARG A 74 29.55 7.80 4.74
N ASP A 75 29.28 6.55 4.37
CA ASP A 75 29.55 5.96 3.07
C ASP A 75 28.56 4.81 2.78
N VAL A 76 28.57 4.30 1.56
CA VAL A 76 27.65 3.23 1.11
C VAL A 76 27.86 1.94 1.91
N ALA A 77 29.11 1.60 2.24
CA ALA A 77 29.46 0.40 3.00
C ALA A 77 28.90 0.43 4.42
N THR A 78 28.94 1.58 5.08
CA THR A 78 28.46 1.77 6.45
C THR A 78 26.95 1.72 6.51
N LEU A 79 26.28 2.34 5.55
CA LEU A 79 24.84 2.24 5.38
C LEU A 79 24.39 0.80 5.10
N THR A 80 25.07 0.09 4.20
CA THR A 80 24.79 -1.32 3.87
C THR A 80 24.90 -2.20 5.10
N ARG A 81 25.97 -2.04 5.88
CA ARG A 81 26.20 -2.78 7.12
C ARG A 81 25.13 -2.51 8.16
N TYR A 82 24.72 -1.26 8.30
CA TYR A 82 23.66 -0.87 9.23
C TYR A 82 22.33 -1.56 8.87
N VAL A 83 21.97 -1.60 7.58
CA VAL A 83 20.78 -2.31 7.10
C VAL A 83 20.89 -3.81 7.33
N GLN A 84 22.05 -4.42 7.03
CA GLN A 84 22.28 -5.84 7.23
C GLN A 84 22.17 -6.25 8.69
N GLN A 85 22.73 -5.47 9.62
CA GLN A 85 22.65 -5.73 11.07
C GLN A 85 21.22 -5.64 11.61
N GLN A 86 20.43 -4.70 11.14
CA GLN A 86 19.01 -4.58 11.53
C GLN A 86 18.17 -5.74 10.98
N ARG A 87 18.55 -6.31 9.83
CA ARG A 87 17.93 -7.51 9.24
C ARG A 87 18.35 -8.81 9.92
N GLY A 88 19.59 -8.90 10.43
CA GLY A 88 20.15 -10.10 11.06
C GLY A 88 19.58 -10.48 12.44
N GLY A 89 18.78 -9.61 13.07
CA GLY A 89 18.08 -9.87 14.33
C GLY A 89 16.69 -10.52 14.19
N GLN A 90 16.23 -10.79 12.96
CA GLN A 90 14.93 -11.40 12.68
C GLN A 90 15.11 -12.63 11.76
N SER A 91 14.69 -13.82 12.23
CA SER A 91 14.58 -15.03 11.39
C SER A 91 13.68 -14.77 10.16
N PRO A 92 13.91 -15.47 9.03
CA PRO A 92 13.33 -15.10 7.74
C PRO A 92 11.84 -15.45 7.67
N GLY A 93 10.98 -14.46 7.93
CA GLY A 93 9.58 -14.42 7.48
C GLY A 93 9.52 -13.74 6.10
N PRO A 94 8.55 -14.06 5.23
CA PRO A 94 8.59 -13.73 3.81
C PRO A 94 8.63 -12.21 3.61
N GLY A 95 9.81 -11.74 3.24
CA GLY A 95 10.15 -10.32 3.17
C GLY A 95 9.75 -9.70 1.84
N VAL A 96 8.83 -8.75 1.92
CA VAL A 96 9.05 -7.35 1.51
C VAL A 96 8.22 -6.51 2.48
N THR A 97 8.81 -5.86 3.49
CA THR A 97 8.07 -4.87 4.27
C THR A 97 8.03 -3.58 3.48
N GLU A 98 6.93 -3.46 2.76
CA GLU A 98 6.37 -2.28 2.14
C GLU A 98 6.62 -1.03 2.98
N ILE A 99 7.20 -0.02 2.33
CA ILE A 99 6.92 1.40 2.54
C ILE A 99 5.61 1.59 3.34
N HIS A 100 5.63 2.17 4.55
CA HIS A 100 4.40 2.71 5.15
C HIS A 100 4.02 4.01 4.40
N LEU A 101 3.63 3.98 3.12
CA LEU A 101 2.23 4.03 2.67
C LEU A 101 1.33 3.81 3.87
N ASP A 102 0.51 4.81 4.16
CA ASP A 102 -0.71 4.59 4.91
C ASP A 102 -1.25 3.22 4.54
N ASN A 103 -1.25 2.27 5.48
CA ASN A 103 -1.84 0.97 5.21
C ASN A 103 -3.34 1.23 5.16
N TRP A 104 -3.82 1.67 4.00
CA TRP A 104 -5.21 2.05 3.78
C TRP A 104 -6.14 0.89 4.13
N LEU A 105 -5.66 -0.34 3.99
CA LEU A 105 -6.38 -1.52 4.40
C LEU A 105 -6.62 -1.56 5.92
N ASP A 106 -5.67 -1.11 6.74
CA ASP A 106 -5.82 -1.00 8.20
C ASP A 106 -6.74 0.14 8.63
N LYS A 107 -6.95 1.13 7.75
CA LYS A 107 -7.94 2.19 7.97
C LYS A 107 -9.37 1.69 7.82
N LEU A 108 -9.60 0.53 7.20
CA LEU A 108 -10.92 -0.10 7.23
C LEU A 108 -11.21 -0.65 8.63
N PRO A 109 -12.37 -0.32 9.24
CA PRO A 109 -12.73 -0.87 10.55
C PRO A 109 -13.11 -2.36 10.46
N HIS A 110 -13.47 -2.84 9.27
CA HIS A 110 -13.85 -4.23 9.01
C HIS A 110 -12.68 -5.19 9.25
N ARG A 111 -13.00 -6.38 9.76
CA ARG A 111 -12.04 -7.48 9.97
C ARG A 111 -12.61 -8.76 9.40
N GLU A 112 -11.76 -9.78 9.29
CA GLU A 112 -12.21 -11.13 8.92
C GLU A 112 -13.32 -11.60 9.88
N PRO A 113 -14.36 -12.30 9.38
CA PRO A 113 -14.56 -12.75 7.99
C PRO A 113 -15.36 -11.77 7.11
N PHE A 114 -15.48 -10.48 7.48
CA PHE A 114 -16.33 -9.50 6.81
C PHE A 114 -15.56 -8.33 6.17
N ARG A 115 -14.24 -8.43 6.09
CA ARG A 115 -13.40 -7.51 5.29
C ARG A 115 -13.15 -8.17 3.94
N PHE A 116 -13.73 -7.61 2.89
CA PHE A 116 -13.62 -8.19 1.54
C PHE A 116 -12.50 -7.55 0.73
N VAL A 117 -12.09 -6.32 1.05
CA VAL A 117 -10.90 -5.73 0.42
C VAL A 117 -9.66 -6.50 0.90
N SER A 118 -8.93 -7.13 -0.01
CA SER A 118 -7.66 -7.85 0.27
C SER A 118 -6.45 -6.94 0.09
N ARG A 119 -6.51 -6.00 -0.86
CA ARG A 119 -5.45 -5.04 -1.15
C ARG A 119 -6.03 -3.71 -1.59
N VAL A 120 -5.43 -2.61 -1.16
CA VAL A 120 -5.73 -1.26 -1.68
C VAL A 120 -4.68 -0.90 -2.72
N ILE A 121 -5.12 -0.43 -3.89
CA ILE A 121 -4.24 -0.07 -5.01
C ILE A 121 -3.93 1.43 -5.01
N ASP A 122 -4.96 2.27 -4.89
CA ASP A 122 -4.85 3.73 -4.96
C ASP A 122 -5.93 4.39 -4.12
N VAL A 123 -5.58 5.48 -3.44
CA VAL A 123 -6.53 6.32 -2.69
C VAL A 123 -6.21 7.77 -2.96
N LYS A 124 -7.23 8.50 -3.41
CA LYS A 124 -7.24 9.95 -3.58
C LYS A 124 -8.33 10.50 -2.64
N PRO A 125 -7.98 10.93 -1.43
CA PRO A 125 -8.95 11.39 -0.43
C PRO A 125 -9.87 12.47 -0.99
N GLY A 126 -11.17 12.35 -0.69
CA GLY A 126 -12.21 13.23 -1.20
C GLY A 126 -12.51 13.08 -2.70
N ARG A 127 -11.99 12.04 -3.36
CA ARG A 127 -12.16 11.84 -4.81
C ARG A 127 -12.41 10.41 -5.20
N SER A 128 -11.52 9.48 -4.91
CA SER A 128 -11.63 8.10 -5.42
C SER A 128 -10.76 7.11 -4.64
N ALA A 129 -11.12 5.83 -4.68
CA ALA A 129 -10.28 4.74 -4.21
C ALA A 129 -10.42 3.51 -5.13
N ALA A 130 -9.36 2.71 -5.17
CA ALA A 130 -9.29 1.45 -5.91
C ALA A 130 -8.64 0.36 -5.06
N GLY A 131 -9.11 -0.87 -5.21
CA GLY A 131 -8.60 -2.02 -4.48
C GLY A 131 -8.95 -3.34 -5.15
N GLU A 132 -8.57 -4.44 -4.52
CA GLU A 132 -8.81 -5.79 -4.99
C GLU A 132 -9.40 -6.63 -3.87
N TRP A 133 -10.34 -7.51 -4.22
CA TRP A 133 -10.78 -8.64 -3.40
C TRP A 133 -10.31 -9.94 -4.05
N HIS A 134 -9.48 -10.70 -3.34
CA HIS A 134 -9.10 -12.05 -3.70
C HIS A 134 -10.11 -13.05 -3.12
N VAL A 135 -10.89 -13.64 -4.01
CA VAL A 135 -11.84 -14.71 -3.70
C VAL A 135 -11.14 -16.04 -3.92
N ARG A 136 -10.96 -16.82 -2.85
CA ARG A 136 -10.20 -18.09 -2.88
C ARG A 136 -11.06 -19.30 -3.20
N GLY A 137 -12.32 -19.28 -2.76
CA GLY A 137 -13.26 -20.40 -2.84
C GLY A 137 -13.42 -21.19 -1.54
N ASP A 138 -12.63 -20.88 -0.51
CA ASP A 138 -12.71 -21.50 0.83
C ASP A 138 -13.45 -20.62 1.85
N GLU A 139 -13.94 -19.45 1.43
CA GLU A 139 -14.68 -18.53 2.28
C GLU A 139 -15.99 -19.15 2.79
N ALA A 140 -16.32 -18.86 4.05
CA ALA A 140 -17.43 -19.50 4.77
C ALA A 140 -18.79 -19.38 4.05
N PHE A 141 -19.02 -18.30 3.31
CA PHE A 141 -20.30 -18.10 2.59
C PHE A 141 -20.49 -19.09 1.42
N PHE A 142 -19.43 -19.69 0.88
CA PHE A 142 -19.56 -20.68 -0.20
C PHE A 142 -20.19 -21.99 0.26
N ALA A 143 -20.10 -22.32 1.54
CA ALA A 143 -20.79 -23.47 2.12
C ALA A 143 -22.32 -23.38 1.93
N GLY A 144 -22.87 -22.16 1.85
CA GLY A 144 -24.30 -21.92 1.64
C GLY A 144 -24.67 -21.32 0.28
N HIS A 145 -23.71 -20.80 -0.50
CA HIS A 145 -24.00 -20.01 -1.70
C HIS A 145 -23.10 -20.39 -2.91
N PHE A 146 -23.35 -21.52 -3.58
CA PHE A 146 -24.28 -22.60 -3.24
C PHE A 146 -23.52 -23.92 -3.18
N PRO A 147 -23.96 -24.90 -2.37
CA PRO A 147 -23.35 -26.24 -2.37
C PRO A 147 -23.21 -26.82 -3.78
N GLY A 148 -21.99 -27.22 -4.17
CA GLY A 148 -21.69 -27.77 -5.50
C GLY A 148 -21.66 -26.75 -6.66
N ARG A 149 -22.02 -25.49 -6.40
CA ARG A 149 -22.00 -24.39 -7.39
C ARG A 149 -21.66 -23.06 -6.70
N PRO A 150 -20.40 -22.85 -6.29
CA PRO A 150 -20.01 -21.66 -5.56
C PRO A 150 -20.13 -20.42 -6.46
N ILE A 151 -20.85 -19.41 -5.97
CA ILE A 151 -21.02 -18.12 -6.64
C ILE A 151 -20.82 -17.04 -5.59
N VAL A 152 -20.03 -16.01 -5.86
CA VAL A 152 -19.88 -14.89 -4.92
C VAL A 152 -21.24 -14.19 -4.76
N PRO A 153 -21.80 -14.06 -3.54
CA PRO A 153 -23.05 -13.36 -3.36
C PRO A 153 -22.91 -11.89 -3.80
N GLY A 154 -23.82 -11.42 -4.66
CA GLY A 154 -23.76 -10.05 -5.19
C GLY A 154 -23.77 -8.98 -4.08
N VAL A 155 -24.50 -9.22 -3.00
CA VAL A 155 -24.51 -8.34 -1.82
C VAL A 155 -23.13 -8.17 -1.18
N LEU A 156 -22.26 -9.18 -1.24
CA LEU A 156 -20.89 -9.06 -0.74
C LEU A 156 -19.99 -8.27 -1.70
N ILE A 157 -20.26 -8.30 -3.00
CA ILE A 157 -19.59 -7.42 -3.97
C ILE A 157 -20.00 -5.96 -3.73
N ALA A 158 -21.29 -5.71 -3.45
CA ALA A 158 -21.78 -4.38 -3.05
C ALA A 158 -21.13 -3.89 -1.76
N GLU A 159 -21.02 -4.75 -0.75
CA GLU A 159 -20.34 -4.46 0.51
C GLU A 159 -18.84 -4.19 0.30
N ALA A 160 -18.14 -4.98 -0.52
CA ALA A 160 -16.73 -4.72 -0.85
C ALA A 160 -16.54 -3.35 -1.53
N MET A 161 -17.45 -2.95 -2.42
CA MET A 161 -17.48 -1.61 -3.01
C MET A 161 -17.80 -0.52 -1.98
N ALA A 162 -18.65 -0.79 -0.99
CA ALA A 162 -18.90 0.14 0.13
C ALA A 162 -17.64 0.33 1.00
N GLN A 163 -16.92 -0.76 1.31
CA GLN A 163 -15.67 -0.73 2.07
C GLN A 163 -14.62 0.13 1.38
N ILE A 164 -14.34 -0.10 0.09
CA ILE A 164 -13.37 0.74 -0.63
C ILE A 164 -13.83 2.19 -0.74
N SER A 165 -15.15 2.44 -0.83
CA SER A 165 -15.70 3.81 -0.84
C SER A 165 -15.48 4.55 0.47
N GLY A 166 -15.46 3.84 1.61
CA GLY A 166 -15.12 4.43 2.91
C GLY A 166 -13.72 5.04 2.96
N LEU A 167 -12.78 4.55 2.13
CA LEU A 167 -11.42 5.10 2.00
C LEU A 167 -11.35 6.31 1.06
N ALA A 168 -12.32 6.46 0.16
CA ALA A 168 -12.37 7.57 -0.80
C ALA A 168 -12.91 8.88 -0.21
N GLY A 169 -13.46 8.85 1.00
CA GLY A 169 -13.96 10.03 1.71
C GLY A 169 -12.88 11.12 1.92
N PRO A 170 -13.26 12.36 2.27
CA PRO A 170 -12.32 13.43 2.62
C PRO A 170 -11.33 13.01 3.71
N ALA A 171 -10.11 13.55 3.70
CA ALA A 171 -9.04 13.15 4.62
C ALA A 171 -9.41 13.29 6.12
N ASP A 172 -10.23 14.29 6.42
CA ASP A 172 -10.72 14.63 7.76
C ASP A 172 -11.91 13.75 8.18
N SER A 173 -12.38 12.85 7.33
CA SER A 173 -13.43 11.88 7.68
C SER A 173 -12.84 10.63 8.32
N GLN A 174 -13.40 10.26 9.47
CA GLN A 174 -13.20 8.92 10.01
C GLN A 174 -13.73 7.90 8.99
N PRO A 175 -13.02 6.79 8.70
CA PRO A 175 -13.43 5.75 7.76
C PRO A 175 -14.65 4.92 8.25
N GLN A 176 -15.43 5.47 9.18
CA GLN A 176 -16.61 4.88 9.78
C GLN A 176 -17.87 5.48 9.14
N GLY A 177 -18.29 4.90 8.02
CA GLY A 177 -19.54 5.21 7.33
C GLY A 177 -20.50 4.03 7.39
N LYS A 178 -21.80 4.31 7.59
CA LYS A 178 -22.86 3.30 7.46
C LYS A 178 -23.43 3.34 6.04
N LEU A 179 -23.64 2.17 5.44
CA LEU A 179 -24.28 2.05 4.13
C LEU A 179 -25.74 2.50 4.24
N ALA A 180 -26.09 3.60 3.58
CA ALA A 180 -27.41 4.22 3.65
C ALA A 180 -28.29 3.88 2.43
N GLN A 181 -27.67 3.74 1.26
CA GLN A 181 -28.38 3.36 0.04
C GLN A 181 -27.45 2.57 -0.89
N VAL A 182 -28.03 1.60 -1.58
CA VAL A 182 -27.38 0.81 -2.63
C VAL A 182 -28.29 0.76 -3.85
N ASP A 183 -27.76 1.16 -4.99
CA ASP A 183 -28.38 1.01 -6.31
C ASP A 183 -27.33 0.43 -7.27
N ILE A 184 -27.17 -0.89 -7.24
CA ILE A 184 -26.13 -1.61 -7.99
C ILE A 184 -26.79 -2.66 -8.87
N ARG A 185 -26.33 -2.73 -10.12
CA ARG A 185 -26.67 -3.79 -11.07
C ARG A 185 -25.56 -4.83 -11.09
N PHE A 186 -25.94 -6.10 -11.09
CA PHE A 186 -25.05 -7.24 -11.21
C PHE A 186 -25.16 -7.79 -12.62
N GLU A 187 -24.11 -7.60 -13.42
CA GLU A 187 -24.10 -7.91 -14.85
C GLU A 187 -23.71 -9.37 -15.08
N GLN A 188 -22.83 -9.93 -14.24
CA GLN A 188 -22.32 -11.30 -14.37
C GLN A 188 -22.05 -11.92 -12.99
N ALA A 189 -22.26 -13.23 -12.89
CA ALA A 189 -21.89 -13.99 -11.71
C ALA A 189 -20.36 -14.11 -11.60
N VAL A 190 -19.83 -14.01 -10.39
CA VAL A 190 -18.41 -14.28 -10.10
C VAL A 190 -18.29 -15.65 -9.44
N VAL A 191 -17.35 -16.45 -9.93
CA VAL A 191 -17.09 -17.82 -9.46
C VAL A 191 -15.64 -17.88 -8.94
N PRO A 192 -15.36 -18.53 -7.80
CA PRO A 192 -13.99 -18.66 -7.31
C PRO A 192 -13.15 -19.65 -8.16
N PRO A 193 -11.82 -19.49 -8.18
CA PRO A 193 -11.08 -18.35 -7.63
C PRO A 193 -11.24 -17.11 -8.54
N ALA A 194 -11.27 -15.92 -7.94
CA ALA A 194 -11.39 -14.68 -8.68
C ALA A 194 -10.61 -13.53 -8.03
N ARG A 195 -10.11 -12.62 -8.87
CA ARG A 195 -9.65 -11.30 -8.44
C ARG A 195 -10.66 -10.26 -8.89
N ILE A 196 -11.42 -9.74 -7.94
CA ILE A 196 -12.39 -8.68 -8.19
C ILE A 196 -11.69 -7.35 -7.96
N GLU A 197 -11.51 -6.59 -9.04
CA GLU A 197 -10.98 -5.23 -8.99
C GLU A 197 -12.14 -4.26 -8.67
N LEU A 198 -11.97 -3.44 -7.64
CA LEU A 198 -12.98 -2.54 -7.10
C LEU A 198 -12.57 -1.09 -7.36
N ARG A 199 -13.52 -0.27 -7.81
CA ARG A 199 -13.32 1.17 -8.02
C ARG A 199 -14.48 1.95 -7.41
N SER A 200 -14.13 3.07 -6.77
CA SER A 200 -15.09 4.03 -6.21
C SER A 200 -14.67 5.46 -6.51
N THR A 201 -15.64 6.29 -6.90
CA THR A 201 -15.46 7.73 -7.11
C THR A 201 -16.52 8.50 -6.34
N LEU A 202 -16.09 9.40 -5.45
CA LEU A 202 -16.97 10.32 -4.75
C LEU A 202 -17.53 11.32 -5.76
N THR A 203 -18.86 11.38 -5.87
CA THR A 203 -19.54 12.28 -6.81
C THR A 203 -20.26 13.42 -6.12
N ARG A 204 -20.69 13.24 -4.86
CA ARG A 204 -21.39 14.28 -4.11
C ARG A 204 -21.25 14.12 -2.62
N VAL A 205 -21.18 15.24 -1.91
CA VAL A 205 -21.27 15.32 -0.44
C VAL A 205 -22.46 16.19 -0.07
N MET A 206 -23.32 15.70 0.83
CA MET A 206 -24.53 16.38 1.34
C MET A 206 -24.58 16.22 2.86
N GLY A 207 -23.90 17.11 3.58
CA GLY A 207 -23.75 17.00 5.03
C GLY A 207 -23.00 15.73 5.44
N ALA A 208 -23.67 14.83 6.15
CA ALA A 208 -23.11 13.53 6.54
C ALA A 208 -23.18 12.48 5.41
N LEU A 209 -23.95 12.71 4.35
CA LEU A 209 -24.13 11.75 3.26
C LEU A 209 -23.06 11.96 2.18
N GLN A 210 -22.50 10.86 1.71
CA GLN A 210 -21.51 10.80 0.64
C GLN A 210 -21.96 9.82 -0.42
N MET A 211 -22.04 10.28 -1.67
CA MET A 211 -22.53 9.50 -2.79
C MET A 211 -21.37 9.09 -3.69
N TYR A 212 -21.30 7.80 -4.02
CA TYR A 212 -20.21 7.21 -4.78
C TYR A 212 -20.75 6.50 -6.02
N GLU A 213 -20.07 6.71 -7.15
CA GLU A 213 -20.20 5.83 -8.32
C GLU A 213 -19.15 4.72 -8.19
N VAL A 214 -19.59 3.48 -8.34
CA VAL A 214 -18.78 2.29 -8.05
C VAL A 214 -18.86 1.25 -9.15
N ALA A 215 -17.77 0.50 -9.32
CA ALA A 215 -17.71 -0.62 -10.25
C ALA A 215 -16.81 -1.73 -9.71
N ALA A 216 -17.18 -2.97 -10.03
CA ALA A 216 -16.41 -4.17 -9.81
C ALA A 216 -16.14 -4.87 -11.15
N THR A 217 -14.91 -5.28 -11.39
CA THR A 217 -14.48 -5.97 -12.62
C THR A 217 -13.68 -7.24 -12.33
N VAL A 218 -13.80 -8.24 -13.18
CA VAL A 218 -12.96 -9.46 -13.17
C VAL A 218 -12.35 -9.62 -14.57
N GLY A 219 -11.01 -9.63 -14.65
CA GLY A 219 -10.32 -9.74 -15.94
C GLY A 219 -10.73 -8.66 -16.96
N GLY A 220 -10.96 -7.43 -16.50
CA GLY A 220 -11.43 -6.31 -17.34
C GLY A 220 -12.94 -6.33 -17.68
N THR A 221 -13.68 -7.37 -17.31
CA THR A 221 -15.14 -7.44 -17.54
C THR A 221 -15.90 -6.89 -16.35
N VAL A 222 -16.89 -6.03 -16.58
CA VAL A 222 -17.75 -5.48 -15.52
C VAL A 222 -18.70 -6.56 -14.99
N VAL A 223 -18.62 -6.83 -13.69
CA VAL A 223 -19.47 -7.82 -13.01
C VAL A 223 -20.54 -7.14 -12.14
N ALA A 224 -20.26 -5.95 -11.61
CA ALA A 224 -21.23 -5.11 -10.93
C ALA A 224 -20.89 -3.63 -11.10
N ARG A 225 -21.90 -2.76 -11.15
CA ARG A 225 -21.72 -1.30 -11.16
C ARG A 225 -22.96 -0.58 -10.70
N GLY A 226 -22.79 0.66 -10.24
CA GLY A 226 -23.89 1.54 -9.90
C GLY A 226 -23.47 2.57 -8.87
N ARG A 227 -24.38 2.89 -7.97
CA ARG A 227 -24.21 3.95 -6.97
C ARG A 227 -24.44 3.42 -5.57
N LEU A 228 -23.69 3.95 -4.61
CA LEU A 228 -23.96 3.77 -3.19
C LEU A 228 -23.87 5.09 -2.42
N ILE A 229 -24.54 5.15 -1.27
CA ILE A 229 -24.46 6.28 -0.35
C ILE A 229 -23.97 5.78 0.99
N LEU A 230 -22.91 6.40 1.50
CA LEU A 230 -22.44 6.22 2.87
C LEU A 230 -22.90 7.41 3.72
N LYS A 231 -23.43 7.14 4.90
CA LYS A 231 -23.66 8.14 5.96
C LYS A 231 -22.48 8.10 6.92
N ARG A 232 -21.73 9.19 7.04
CA ARG A 232 -20.66 9.33 8.04
C ARG A 232 -21.24 9.27 9.47
N GLY A 233 -20.48 8.68 10.39
CA GLY A 233 -20.72 8.83 11.82
C GLY A 233 -20.62 10.28 12.25
N GLU A 234 -21.41 10.66 13.27
CA GLU A 234 -21.25 11.93 13.99
C GLU A 234 -19.97 11.94 14.81
#